data_AF-A0A8B3DE64-F1
#
_entry.id   AF-A0A8B3DE64-F1
#
_cell.length_a   1.000
_cell.length_b   1.000
_cell.length_c   1.000
_cell.angle_alpha   90.00
_cell.angle_beta   90.00
_cell.angle_gamma   90.00
#
_symmetry.space_group_name_H-M   'P 1'
#
loop_
_entity.id
_entity.type
_entity.pdbx_description
1 polymer ?
#
loop_
_entity_poly.entity_id
_entity_poly.type
_entity_poly.pdbx_seq_one_letter_code
_entity_poly.pdbx_strand_id
1 'polypeptide(L)'
;MIMFDTYAFSRVNRNQYEKFGAITEFLTCYDLDVDADVERFVVAKSQGQIIACGGLAGSTLKSIAIDPALQGTGFSLRLMTELTTMAYEMGRFDLFLFTKPQNMQRFRESGFFPISFADDKLVLMENSQTNLRNFVRSLRKKKKDGDKIGSIVMNANPFTLGHQYLIETAASQCDWLHLF
;
A
#
# COMPACT_ATOMS: atom_id res chain seq x y z
N MET A 1 -28.12 6.83 18.23
CA MET A 1 -26.97 7.25 17.41
C MET A 1 -25.75 7.20 18.32
N ILE A 2 -24.83 6.25 18.12
CA ILE A 2 -23.62 6.16 18.96
C ILE A 2 -22.72 7.32 18.54
N MET A 3 -22.47 8.24 19.47
CA MET A 3 -21.62 9.40 19.25
C MET A 3 -20.22 9.05 19.79
N PHE A 4 -19.24 8.93 18.89
CA PHE A 4 -17.85 8.71 19.28
C PHE A 4 -17.20 10.05 19.66
N ASP A 5 -17.61 10.61 20.79
CA ASP A 5 -17.17 11.96 21.22
C ASP A 5 -15.68 12.01 21.61
N THR A 6 -15.12 10.87 22.01
CA THR A 6 -13.71 10.76 22.40
C THR A 6 -13.13 9.45 21.88
N TYR A 7 -11.99 9.54 21.22
CA TYR A 7 -11.22 8.38 20.77
C TYR A 7 -9.72 8.67 20.86
N ALA A 8 -8.92 7.61 20.91
CA ALA A 8 -7.47 7.69 20.93
C ALA A 8 -6.86 6.78 19.87
N PHE A 9 -5.82 7.27 19.19
CA PHE A 9 -5.00 6.45 18.31
C PHE A 9 -3.90 5.73 19.09
N SER A 10 -3.58 4.53 18.65
CA SER A 10 -2.45 3.74 19.15
C SER A 10 -1.81 2.99 17.99
N ARG A 11 -0.51 2.71 18.13
CA ARG A 11 0.24 1.90 17.15
C ARG A 11 0.49 0.51 17.74
N VAL A 12 0.21 -0.52 16.96
CA VAL A 12 0.34 -1.92 17.36
C VAL A 12 1.34 -2.61 16.44
N ASN A 13 2.40 -3.18 17.02
CA ASN A 13 3.37 -3.97 16.29
C ASN A 13 2.90 -5.42 16.16
N ARG A 14 3.31 -6.11 15.09
CA ARG A 14 2.97 -7.53 14.84
C ARG A 14 3.30 -8.49 15.99
N ASN A 15 4.36 -8.20 16.76
CA ASN A 15 4.75 -9.02 17.90
C ASN A 15 3.83 -8.89 19.13
N GLN A 16 2.83 -7.99 19.10
CA GLN A 16 1.83 -7.81 20.15
C GLN A 16 0.58 -8.66 19.86
N TYR A 17 0.75 -9.99 19.90
CA TYR A 17 -0.25 -10.98 19.45
C TYR A 17 -1.66 -10.76 19.99
N GLU A 18 -1.82 -10.47 21.29
CA GLU A 18 -3.13 -10.22 21.92
C GLU A 18 -3.88 -9.03 21.28
N LYS A 19 -3.15 -7.97 20.90
CA LYS A 19 -3.74 -6.79 20.27
C LYS A 19 -4.10 -7.04 18.80
N PHE A 20 -3.39 -7.96 18.14
CA PHE A 20 -3.68 -8.37 16.77
C PHE A 20 -4.96 -9.21 16.66
N GLY A 21 -5.29 -10.01 17.68
CA GLY A 21 -6.56 -10.74 17.74
C GLY A 21 -7.77 -9.81 17.62
N ALA A 22 -7.84 -8.78 18.46
CA ALA A 22 -8.93 -7.79 18.43
C ALA A 22 -9.01 -7.01 17.11
N ILE A 23 -7.87 -6.72 16.46
CA ILE A 23 -7.84 -6.07 15.14
C ILE A 23 -8.42 -7.01 14.07
N THR A 24 -8.07 -8.29 14.14
CA THR A 24 -8.57 -9.31 13.21
C THR A 24 -10.08 -9.43 13.32
N GLU A 25 -10.61 -9.57 14.54
CA GLU A 25 -12.06 -9.60 14.80
C GLU A 25 -12.78 -8.37 14.25
N PHE A 26 -12.22 -7.17 14.47
CA PHE A 26 -12.78 -5.93 13.92
C PHE A 26 -12.81 -5.95 12.39
N LEU A 27 -11.73 -6.38 11.74
CA LEU A 27 -11.63 -6.40 10.27
C LEU A 27 -12.58 -7.42 9.62
N THR A 28 -12.83 -8.56 10.27
CA THR A 28 -13.79 -9.56 9.78
C THR A 28 -15.21 -8.99 9.65
N CYS A 29 -15.59 -8.03 10.51
CA CYS A 29 -16.87 -7.31 10.40
C CYS A 29 -17.00 -6.46 9.12
N TYR A 30 -15.91 -6.22 8.40
CA TYR A 30 -15.84 -5.42 7.17
C TYR A 30 -15.39 -6.24 5.95
N ASP A 31 -15.46 -7.57 6.03
CA ASP A 31 -14.98 -8.49 4.99
C ASP A 31 -13.50 -8.26 4.62
N LEU A 32 -12.68 -7.94 5.62
CA LEU A 32 -11.25 -7.74 5.49
C LEU A 32 -10.48 -8.71 6.36
N ASP A 33 -9.34 -9.16 5.85
CA ASP A 33 -8.39 -10.00 6.57
C ASP A 33 -7.11 -9.22 6.92
N VAL A 34 -6.33 -9.78 7.85
CA VAL A 34 -4.99 -9.32 8.18
C VAL A 34 -3.98 -10.08 7.34
N ASP A 35 -3.33 -9.41 6.39
CA ASP A 35 -2.27 -10.03 5.61
C ASP A 35 -1.06 -10.43 6.50
N ALA A 36 -0.43 -11.55 6.13
CA ALA A 36 0.71 -12.11 6.87
C ALA A 36 1.96 -11.21 6.87
N ASP A 37 2.04 -10.24 5.97
CA ASP A 37 3.15 -9.30 5.83
C ASP A 37 2.93 -7.96 6.54
N VAL A 38 1.75 -7.73 7.17
CA VAL A 38 1.49 -6.48 7.91
C VAL A 38 2.38 -6.40 9.16
N GLU A 39 3.22 -5.38 9.22
CA GLU A 39 4.21 -5.17 10.28
C GLU A 39 3.63 -4.38 11.45
N ARG A 40 2.80 -3.38 11.15
CA ARG A 40 2.23 -2.45 12.12
C ARG A 40 0.81 -2.06 11.76
N PHE A 41 0.00 -1.78 12.78
CA PHE A 41 -1.30 -1.15 12.65
C PHE A 41 -1.34 0.20 13.36
N VAL A 42 -2.06 1.15 12.78
CA VAL A 42 -2.69 2.25 13.52
C VAL A 42 -4.10 1.80 13.88
N VAL A 43 -4.48 1.97 15.14
CA VAL A 43 -5.80 1.58 15.67
C VAL A 43 -6.38 2.75 16.44
N ALA A 44 -7.63 3.12 16.12
CA ALA A 44 -8.41 4.04 16.91
C ALA A 44 -9.37 3.29 17.81
N LYS A 45 -9.44 3.70 19.08
CA LYS A 45 -10.39 3.16 20.04
C LYS A 45 -11.24 4.24 20.69
N SER A 46 -12.54 3.97 20.85
CA SER A 46 -13.45 4.75 21.69
C SER A 46 -14.07 3.81 22.72
N GLN A 47 -14.09 4.23 24.00
CA GLN A 47 -14.62 3.43 25.11
C GLN A 47 -14.10 1.97 25.14
N GLY A 48 -12.82 1.78 24.79
CA GLY A 48 -12.16 0.47 24.74
C GLY A 48 -12.41 -0.35 23.46
N GLN A 49 -13.39 0.03 22.64
CA GLN A 49 -13.75 -0.65 21.39
C GLN A 49 -12.96 -0.09 20.21
N ILE A 50 -12.55 -0.96 19.28
CA ILE A 50 -11.93 -0.53 18.02
C ILE A 50 -13.02 0.07 17.14
N ILE A 51 -12.79 1.30 16.69
CA ILE A 51 -13.68 2.02 15.78
C ILE A 51 -13.04 2.23 14.41
N ALA A 52 -11.73 2.05 14.28
CA ALA A 52 -11.03 2.07 13.02
C ALA A 52 -9.63 1.46 13.14
N CYS A 53 -9.11 0.96 12.03
CA CYS A 53 -7.71 0.57 11.92
C CYS A 53 -7.18 0.69 10.47
N GLY A 54 -5.87 0.66 10.33
CA GLY A 54 -5.18 0.47 9.07
C GLY A 54 -3.79 -0.13 9.30
N GLY A 55 -3.37 -1.02 8.41
CA GLY A 55 -2.11 -1.73 8.46
C GLY A 55 -1.05 -1.13 7.53
N LEU A 56 0.22 -1.34 7.86
CA LEU A 56 1.38 -1.04 7.02
C LEU A 56 2.21 -2.33 6.81
N ALA A 57 2.43 -2.69 5.55
CA ALA A 57 3.29 -3.78 5.11
C ALA A 57 4.28 -3.24 4.07
N GLY A 58 5.57 -3.15 4.40
CA GLY A 58 6.55 -2.42 3.59
C GLY A 58 6.07 -0.99 3.30
N SER A 59 5.94 -0.65 2.03
CA SER A 59 5.40 0.63 1.54
C SER A 59 3.90 0.60 1.25
N THR A 60 3.18 -0.47 1.61
CA THR A 60 1.77 -0.63 1.27
C THR A 60 0.90 -0.46 2.51
N LEU A 61 -0.07 0.46 2.43
CA LEU A 61 -1.16 0.55 3.39
C LEU A 61 -2.23 -0.49 3.05
N LYS A 62 -2.65 -1.25 4.06
CA LYS A 62 -3.52 -2.41 3.92
C LYS A 62 -4.60 -2.43 5.00
N SER A 63 -5.62 -3.28 4.81
CA SER A 63 -6.63 -3.58 5.84
C SER A 63 -7.19 -2.33 6.54
N ILE A 64 -7.59 -1.33 5.75
CA ILE A 64 -8.10 -0.06 6.25
C ILE A 64 -9.61 -0.19 6.44
N ALA A 65 -10.06 -0.09 7.68
CA ALA A 65 -11.47 -0.19 8.06
C ALA A 65 -11.83 0.92 9.05
N ILE A 66 -13.04 1.48 8.90
CA ILE A 66 -13.57 2.57 9.72
C ILE A 66 -15.03 2.26 10.00
N ASP A 67 -15.44 2.43 11.25
CA ASP A 67 -16.83 2.28 11.67
C ASP A 67 -17.76 3.20 10.84
N PRO A 68 -18.87 2.68 10.28
CA PRO A 68 -19.76 3.46 9.43
C PRO A 68 -20.31 4.72 10.11
N ALA A 69 -20.46 4.72 11.44
CA ALA A 69 -20.93 5.89 12.19
C ALA A 69 -19.93 7.07 12.14
N LEU A 70 -18.67 6.84 11.75
CA LEU A 70 -17.66 7.88 11.55
C LEU A 70 -17.61 8.41 10.11
N GLN A 71 -18.40 7.88 9.18
CA GLN A 71 -18.44 8.37 7.81
C GLN A 71 -18.92 9.82 7.75
N GLY A 72 -18.29 10.63 6.89
CA GLY A 72 -18.62 12.05 6.72
C GLY A 72 -18.11 12.98 7.83
N THR A 73 -17.47 12.47 8.88
CA THR A 73 -16.94 13.29 10.00
C THR A 73 -15.54 13.85 9.75
N GLY A 74 -14.90 13.49 8.63
CA GLY A 74 -13.48 13.76 8.38
C GLY A 74 -12.51 12.80 9.09
N PHE A 75 -13.03 11.80 9.83
CA PHE A 75 -12.21 10.82 10.53
C PHE A 75 -11.24 10.05 9.62
N SER A 76 -11.68 9.70 8.40
CA SER A 76 -10.83 8.98 7.43
C SER A 76 -9.52 9.72 7.16
N LEU A 77 -9.56 11.05 7.01
CA LEU A 77 -8.37 11.86 6.79
C LEU A 77 -7.41 11.75 7.99
N ARG A 78 -7.93 11.79 9.22
CA ARG A 78 -7.12 11.67 10.44
C ARG A 78 -6.44 10.29 10.51
N LEU A 79 -7.17 9.21 10.24
CA LEU A 79 -6.58 7.86 10.18
C LEU A 79 -5.48 7.77 9.13
N MET A 80 -5.71 8.31 7.93
CA MET A 80 -4.71 8.30 6.86
C MET A 80 -3.47 9.13 7.21
N THR A 81 -3.63 10.26 7.91
CA THR A 81 -2.52 11.05 8.44
C THR A 81 -1.69 10.27 9.44
N GLU A 82 -2.31 9.54 10.37
CA GLU A 82 -1.58 8.70 11.33
C GLU A 82 -0.82 7.55 10.64
N LEU A 83 -1.42 6.91 9.64
CA LEU A 83 -0.79 5.85 8.85
C LEU A 83 0.41 6.36 8.07
N THR A 84 0.25 7.48 7.36
CA THR A 84 1.34 8.09 6.58
C THR A 84 2.45 8.61 7.47
N THR A 85 2.11 9.25 8.60
CA THR A 85 3.09 9.73 9.59
C THR A 85 3.90 8.56 10.15
N MET A 86 3.24 7.46 10.55
CA MET A 86 3.93 6.25 11.01
C MET A 86 4.89 5.70 9.95
N ALA A 87 4.50 5.68 8.68
CA ALA A 87 5.37 5.21 7.61
C ALA A 87 6.56 6.15 7.34
N TYR A 88 6.35 7.47 7.38
CA TYR A 88 7.41 8.47 7.23
C TYR A 88 8.43 8.42 8.36
N GLU A 89 8.01 8.21 9.60
CA GLU A 89 8.91 7.98 10.73
C GLU A 89 9.78 6.73 10.54
N MET A 90 9.32 5.76 9.73
CA MET A 90 10.08 4.57 9.34
C MET A 90 10.92 4.78 8.08
N GLY A 91 10.99 6.01 7.55
CA GLY A 91 11.74 6.35 6.34
C GLY A 91 11.07 5.92 5.03
N ARG A 92 9.77 5.59 5.06
CA ARG A 92 9.03 5.07 3.90
C ARG A 92 8.15 6.17 3.31
N PHE A 93 8.66 6.83 2.27
CA PHE A 93 8.01 8.01 1.68
C PHE A 93 7.13 7.70 0.46
N ASP A 94 7.48 6.66 -0.29
CA ASP A 94 6.66 6.17 -1.40
C ASP A 94 5.69 5.14 -0.84
N LEU A 95 4.41 5.50 -0.79
CA LEU A 95 3.35 4.70 -0.20
C LEU A 95 2.30 4.34 -1.23
N PHE A 96 1.83 3.10 -1.13
CA PHE A 96 0.84 2.53 -2.03
C PHE A 96 -0.36 2.00 -1.26
N LEU A 97 -1.52 1.93 -1.91
CA LEU A 97 -2.65 1.15 -1.42
C LEU A 97 -3.43 0.57 -2.60
N PHE A 98 -4.11 -0.54 -2.32
CA PHE A 98 -5.04 -1.16 -3.25
C PHE A 98 -6.44 -1.02 -2.70
N THR A 99 -7.40 -0.69 -3.57
CA THR A 99 -8.79 -0.61 -3.13
C THR A 99 -9.76 -0.89 -4.28
N LYS A 100 -11.04 -1.06 -3.95
CA LYS A 100 -12.12 -1.14 -4.94
C LYS A 100 -12.32 0.25 -5.57
N PRO A 101 -12.58 0.37 -6.88
CA PRO A 101 -12.76 1.68 -7.54
C PRO A 101 -13.78 2.61 -6.86
N GLN A 102 -14.85 2.04 -6.28
CA GLN A 102 -15.85 2.79 -5.51
C GLN A 102 -15.31 3.55 -4.29
N ASN A 103 -14.17 3.14 -3.73
CA ASN A 103 -13.53 3.78 -2.58
C ASN A 103 -12.49 4.83 -2.98
N MET A 104 -12.15 4.94 -4.28
CA MET A 104 -11.05 5.76 -4.78
C MET A 104 -11.17 7.23 -4.36
N GLN A 105 -12.37 7.80 -4.43
CA GLN A 105 -12.60 9.21 -4.08
C GLN A 105 -12.20 9.53 -2.64
N ARG A 106 -12.49 8.61 -1.70
CA ARG A 106 -12.15 8.76 -0.27
C ARG A 106 -10.63 8.80 -0.05
N PHE A 107 -9.89 7.95 -0.76
CA PHE A 107 -8.43 7.93 -0.69
C PHE A 107 -7.79 9.11 -1.42
N ARG A 108 -8.43 9.61 -2.48
CA ARG A 108 -8.02 10.82 -3.19
C ARG A 108 -8.04 12.06 -2.30
N GLU A 109 -9.07 12.20 -1.48
CA GLU A 109 -9.17 13.27 -0.47
C GLU A 109 -8.07 13.15 0.61
N SER A 110 -7.49 11.96 0.77
CA SER A 110 -6.38 11.70 1.69
C SER A 110 -5.00 11.74 1.02
N GLY A 111 -4.91 12.25 -0.21
CA GLY A 111 -3.63 12.44 -0.92
C GLY A 111 -3.13 11.22 -1.69
N PHE A 112 -3.96 10.21 -1.94
CA PHE A 112 -3.62 9.06 -2.78
C PHE A 112 -4.21 9.20 -4.19
N PHE A 113 -3.43 8.92 -5.21
CA PHE A 113 -3.83 9.12 -6.61
C PHE A 113 -3.73 7.80 -7.38
N PRO A 114 -4.69 7.51 -8.28
CA PRO A 114 -4.69 6.26 -9.03
C PRO A 114 -3.48 6.17 -9.97
N ILE A 115 -2.84 5.00 -9.97
CA ILE A 115 -1.73 4.63 -10.86
C ILE A 115 -2.27 3.77 -12.00
N SER A 116 -2.99 2.70 -11.66
CA SER A 116 -3.45 1.69 -12.61
C SER A 116 -4.71 1.00 -12.09
N PHE A 117 -5.47 0.42 -13.01
CA PHE A 117 -6.71 -0.29 -12.78
C PHE A 117 -6.57 -1.74 -13.23
N ALA A 118 -7.12 -2.66 -12.43
CA ALA A 118 -7.40 -4.02 -12.88
C ALA A 118 -8.92 -4.12 -13.06
N ASP A 119 -9.35 -3.82 -14.29
CA ASP A 119 -10.76 -3.70 -14.68
C ASP A 119 -11.56 -2.80 -13.71
N ASP A 120 -12.76 -3.21 -13.36
CA ASP A 120 -13.67 -2.57 -12.41
C ASP A 120 -13.49 -3.08 -10.97
N LYS A 121 -12.51 -3.96 -10.73
CA LYS A 121 -12.35 -4.66 -9.45
C LYS A 121 -11.36 -3.98 -8.51
N LEU A 122 -10.28 -3.43 -9.05
CA LEU A 122 -9.17 -2.93 -8.25
C LEU A 122 -8.54 -1.67 -8.85
N VAL A 123 -8.14 -0.76 -7.99
CA VAL A 123 -7.26 0.36 -8.32
C VAL A 123 -6.05 0.33 -7.39
N LEU A 124 -4.86 0.46 -7.98
CA LEU A 124 -3.62 0.77 -7.28
C LEU A 124 -3.48 2.28 -7.19
N MET A 125 -3.19 2.81 -6.00
CA MET A 125 -3.01 4.23 -5.75
C MET A 125 -1.66 4.49 -5.06
N GLU A 126 -1.05 5.64 -5.31
CA GLU A 126 0.17 6.12 -4.63
C GLU A 126 -0.04 7.48 -3.96
N ASN A 127 0.76 7.80 -2.94
CA ASN A 127 0.71 9.09 -2.22
C ASN A 127 1.37 10.26 -2.99
N SER A 128 1.41 10.22 -4.32
CA SER A 128 2.02 11.24 -5.18
C SER A 128 1.31 11.34 -6.54
N GLN A 129 1.25 12.53 -7.12
CA GLN A 129 0.74 12.70 -8.50
C GLN A 129 1.85 12.54 -9.56
N THR A 130 3.11 12.50 -9.13
CA THR A 130 4.25 12.70 -10.02
C THR A 130 5.31 11.62 -9.91
N ASN A 131 5.28 10.75 -8.89
CA ASN A 131 6.31 9.74 -8.65
C ASN A 131 6.49 8.82 -9.86
N LEU A 132 5.42 8.22 -10.38
CA LEU A 132 5.52 7.39 -11.59
C LEU A 132 6.09 8.16 -12.79
N ARG A 133 5.65 9.40 -13.01
CA ARG A 133 6.16 10.23 -14.13
C ARG A 133 7.64 10.56 -13.96
N ASN A 134 8.06 10.84 -12.73
CA ASN A 134 9.45 11.13 -12.38
C ASN A 134 10.31 9.87 -12.54
N PHE A 135 9.81 8.71 -12.13
CA PHE A 135 10.45 7.42 -12.34
C PHE A 135 10.66 7.15 -13.83
N VAL A 136 9.62 7.28 -14.67
CA VAL A 136 9.75 7.15 -16.13
C VAL A 136 10.76 8.13 -16.70
N ARG A 137 10.78 9.39 -16.23
CA ARG A 137 11.77 10.39 -16.66
C ARG A 137 13.19 9.97 -16.27
N SER A 138 13.37 9.36 -15.11
CA SER A 138 14.66 8.82 -14.67
C SER A 138 15.13 7.66 -15.56
N LEU A 139 14.21 6.80 -16.02
CA LEU A 139 14.53 5.69 -16.90
C LEU A 139 14.98 6.16 -18.29
N ARG A 140 14.39 7.25 -18.80
CA ARG A 140 14.83 7.86 -20.08
C ARG A 140 16.31 8.24 -20.08
N LYS A 141 16.85 8.65 -18.92
CA LYS A 141 18.28 8.98 -18.77
C LYS A 141 19.18 7.74 -18.82
N LYS A 142 18.61 6.54 -18.62
CA LYS A 142 19.31 5.25 -18.69
C LYS A 142 19.25 4.61 -20.09
N LYS A 143 18.71 5.32 -21.09
CA LYS A 143 18.66 4.83 -22.48
C LYS A 143 20.07 4.40 -22.93
N LYS A 144 20.12 3.28 -23.63
CA LYS A 144 21.31 2.77 -24.30
C LYS A 144 21.07 2.71 -25.80
N ASP A 145 22.12 2.98 -26.55
CA ASP A 145 22.14 2.82 -27.99
C ASP A 145 22.52 1.38 -28.34
N GLY A 146 22.03 0.89 -29.47
CA GLY A 146 22.20 -0.48 -29.95
C GLY A 146 21.11 -0.82 -30.99
N ASP A 147 21.36 -1.86 -31.78
CA ASP A 147 20.45 -2.30 -32.84
C ASP A 147 19.31 -3.15 -32.26
N LYS A 148 19.60 -3.96 -31.24
CA LYS A 148 18.61 -4.80 -30.54
C LYS A 148 18.65 -4.56 -29.03
N ILE A 149 17.67 -3.81 -28.53
CA ILE A 149 17.49 -3.53 -27.11
C ILE A 149 16.32 -4.37 -26.56
N GLY A 150 16.61 -5.15 -25.52
CA GLY A 150 15.62 -5.97 -24.83
C GLY A 150 15.16 -5.34 -23.51
N SER A 151 14.00 -5.76 -23.01
CA SER A 151 13.57 -5.52 -21.64
C SER A 151 12.89 -6.74 -21.02
N ILE A 152 13.09 -6.93 -19.72
CA ILE A 152 12.36 -7.89 -18.89
C ILE A 152 11.72 -7.11 -17.75
N VAL A 153 10.45 -7.38 -17.48
CA VAL A 153 9.77 -7.00 -16.24
C VAL A 153 9.51 -8.31 -15.50
N MET A 154 10.12 -8.51 -14.34
CA MET A 154 9.95 -9.77 -13.61
C MET A 154 9.79 -9.57 -12.11
N ASN A 155 8.87 -10.32 -11.53
CA ASN A 155 8.84 -10.53 -10.09
C ASN A 155 9.71 -11.75 -9.75
N ALA A 156 10.89 -11.52 -9.16
CA ALA A 156 11.84 -12.56 -8.80
C ALA A 156 12.05 -12.64 -7.29
N ASN A 157 10.95 -12.80 -6.54
CA ASN A 157 10.97 -12.91 -5.08
C ASN A 157 10.42 -14.28 -4.61
N PRO A 158 11.26 -15.29 -4.32
CA PRO A 158 12.73 -15.25 -4.35
C PRO A 158 13.32 -15.43 -5.77
N PHE A 159 14.56 -15.00 -5.94
CA PHE A 159 15.31 -15.18 -7.18
C PHE A 159 15.76 -16.64 -7.33
N THR A 160 15.75 -17.18 -8.55
CA THR A 160 16.03 -18.60 -8.81
C THR A 160 16.98 -18.76 -9.98
N LEU A 161 17.60 -19.94 -10.13
CA LEU A 161 18.44 -20.26 -11.28
C LEU A 161 17.66 -20.20 -12.61
N GLY A 162 16.35 -20.44 -12.59
CA GLY A 162 15.49 -20.26 -13.76
C GLY A 162 15.37 -18.79 -14.17
N HIS A 163 15.20 -17.89 -13.20
CA HIS A 163 15.20 -16.44 -13.47
C HIS A 163 16.55 -15.99 -14.05
N GLN A 164 17.66 -16.46 -13.46
CA GLN A 164 19.00 -16.17 -13.96
C GLN A 164 19.19 -16.63 -15.40
N TYR A 165 18.85 -17.88 -15.70
CA TYR A 165 18.96 -18.44 -17.04
C TYR A 165 18.17 -17.62 -18.07
N LEU A 166 16.95 -17.21 -17.75
CA LEU A 166 16.13 -16.38 -18.64
C LEU A 166 16.75 -14.99 -18.88
N ILE A 167 17.28 -14.35 -17.84
CA ILE A 167 17.96 -13.04 -17.95
C ILE A 167 19.21 -13.17 -18.82
N GLU A 168 20.08 -14.14 -18.53
CA GLU A 168 21.34 -14.34 -19.27
C GLU A 168 21.08 -14.70 -20.74
N THR A 169 20.09 -15.57 -21.00
CA THR A 169 19.69 -15.95 -22.36
C THR A 169 19.11 -14.78 -23.15
N ALA A 170 18.32 -13.92 -22.52
CA ALA A 170 17.80 -12.71 -23.17
C ALA A 170 18.90 -11.67 -23.40
N ALA A 171 19.84 -11.56 -22.46
CA ALA A 171 20.96 -10.63 -22.55
C ALA A 171 21.93 -11.04 -23.67
N SER A 172 22.18 -12.34 -23.88
CA SER A 172 23.03 -12.81 -24.99
C SER A 172 22.42 -12.59 -26.38
N GLN A 173 21.15 -12.23 -26.45
CA GLN A 173 20.40 -12.01 -27.70
C GLN A 173 20.16 -10.53 -27.99
N CYS A 174 20.63 -9.62 -27.15
CA CYS A 174 20.43 -8.17 -27.28
C CYS A 174 21.76 -7.44 -27.03
N ASP A 175 21.95 -6.27 -27.64
CA ASP A 175 23.10 -5.41 -27.36
C ASP A 175 23.04 -4.84 -25.94
N TRP A 176 21.82 -4.67 -25.43
CA TRP A 176 21.54 -4.28 -24.06
C TRP A 176 20.21 -4.85 -23.59
N LEU A 177 20.15 -5.27 -22.33
CA LEU A 177 18.93 -5.75 -21.67
C LEU A 177 18.61 -4.87 -20.46
N HIS A 178 17.42 -4.25 -20.47
CA HIS A 178 16.88 -3.59 -19.27
C HIS A 178 16.10 -4.59 -18.42
N LEU A 179 16.51 -4.77 -17.16
CA LEU A 179 15.79 -5.60 -16.19
C LEU A 179 15.04 -4.69 -15.20
N PHE A 180 13.74 -4.93 -15.05
CA PHE A 180 12.81 -4.24 -14.15
C PHE A 180 12.17 -5.21 -13.16
#